data_AF-A0AAW9TT84-F1
#
_entry.id   AF-A0AAW9TT84-F1
#
_cell.length_a   1.000
_cell.length_b   1.000
_cell.length_c   1.000
_cell.angle_alpha   90.00
_cell.angle_beta   90.00
_cell.angle_gamma   90.00
#
_symmetry.space_group_name_H-M   'P 1'
#
loop_
_entity.id
_entity.type
_entity.pdbx_description
1 polymer ?
#
loop_
_entity_poly.entity_id
_entity_poly.type
_entity_poly.pdbx_seq_one_letter_code
_entity_poly.pdbx_strand_id
1 'polypeptide(L)'
;MPRKLPLHVHKQLTRHKKWVFYFRIGKGKRIRLPSPADPLFKSAYMAALTGSPIEAPKVHEGTLGWLWERYTTESAKWAGYSAATQKQQRLIMAKVSSEARN
;
A
#
# COMPACT_ATOMS: atom_id res chain seq x y z
N MET A 1 -28.64 4.97 9.50
CA MET A 1 -27.75 6.06 9.97
C MET A 1 -26.35 5.84 9.41
N PRO A 2 -25.71 6.83 8.78
CA PRO A 2 -24.33 6.70 8.35
C PRO A 2 -23.43 6.49 9.58
N ARG A 3 -22.56 5.47 9.53
CA ARG A 3 -21.64 5.16 10.64
C ARG A 3 -20.79 6.38 10.95
N LYS A 4 -20.75 6.78 12.23
CA LYS A 4 -19.86 7.85 12.71
C LYS A 4 -18.42 7.44 12.43
N LEU A 5 -17.62 8.38 11.91
CA LEU A 5 -16.21 8.16 11.70
C LEU A 5 -15.49 8.04 13.05
N PRO A 6 -14.43 7.22 13.14
CA PRO A 6 -13.61 7.13 14.34
C PRO A 6 -12.97 8.48 14.71
N LEU A 7 -12.58 8.63 15.98
CA LEU A 7 -12.00 9.86 16.52
C LEU A 7 -10.76 10.28 15.69
N HIS A 8 -10.57 11.58 15.49
CA HIS A 8 -9.46 12.15 14.69
C HIS A 8 -9.44 11.76 13.20
N VAL A 9 -10.48 11.08 12.69
CA VAL A 9 -10.59 10.73 11.27
C VAL A 9 -11.45 11.74 10.51
N HIS A 10 -10.86 12.36 9.50
CA HIS A 10 -11.51 13.32 8.63
C HIS A 10 -11.73 12.72 7.24
N LYS A 11 -12.96 12.83 6.74
CA LYS A 11 -13.34 12.47 5.38
C LYS A 11 -13.26 13.70 4.47
N GLN A 12 -12.52 13.59 3.37
CA GLN A 12 -12.37 14.66 2.38
C GLN A 12 -12.73 14.14 0.99
N LEU A 13 -13.48 14.95 0.23
CA LEU A 13 -13.69 14.72 -1.19
C LEU A 13 -12.54 15.38 -1.98
N THR A 14 -11.89 14.60 -2.83
CA THR A 14 -10.83 15.13 -3.71
C THR A 14 -11.44 15.87 -4.91
N ARG A 15 -10.63 16.70 -5.57
CA ARG A 15 -11.01 17.37 -6.83
C ARG A 15 -11.52 16.42 -7.92
N HIS A 16 -11.09 15.16 -7.87
CA HIS A 16 -11.49 14.08 -8.78
C HIS A 16 -12.66 13.24 -8.25
N LYS A 17 -13.47 13.78 -7.33
CA LYS A 17 -14.65 13.11 -6.76
C LYS A 17 -14.38 11.77 -6.05
N LYS A 18 -13.13 11.48 -5.66
CA LYS A 18 -12.76 10.31 -4.84
C LYS A 18 -12.78 10.65 -3.36
N TRP A 19 -13.34 9.76 -2.54
CA TRP A 19 -13.35 9.89 -1.07
C TRP A 19 -12.01 9.48 -0.48
N VAL A 20 -11.54 10.27 0.47
CA VAL A 20 -10.26 10.08 1.14
C VAL A 20 -10.41 10.27 2.63
N PHE A 21 -9.63 9.51 3.40
CA PHE A 21 -9.59 9.59 4.85
C PHE A 21 -8.22 10.04 5.35
N TYR A 22 -8.22 10.90 6.36
CA TYR A 22 -7.03 11.40 7.02
C TYR A 22 -7.17 11.28 8.53
N PHE A 23 -6.11 10.88 9.21
CA PHE A 23 -5.96 11.04 10.65
C PHE A 23 -5.31 12.39 10.97
N ARG A 24 -5.89 13.14 11.91
CA ARG A 24 -5.34 14.42 12.38
C ARG A 24 -5.76 14.71 13.81
N ILE A 25 -4.78 15.00 14.67
CA ILE A 25 -5.00 15.49 16.03
C ILE A 25 -4.82 17.02 16.03
N GLY A 26 -5.87 17.77 16.37
CA GLY A 26 -5.85 19.23 16.39
C GLY A 26 -5.39 19.85 15.06
N LYS A 27 -4.35 20.69 15.11
CA LYS A 27 -3.70 21.30 13.93
C LYS A 27 -2.52 20.49 13.37
N GLY A 28 -2.26 19.29 13.90
CA GLY A 28 -1.11 18.45 13.57
C GLY A 28 -1.05 17.91 12.14
N LYS A 29 -0.02 17.08 11.87
CA LYS A 29 0.25 16.45 10.57
C LYS A 29 -0.93 15.59 10.11
N ARG A 30 -1.25 15.68 8.81
CA ARG A 30 -2.31 14.88 8.19
C ARG A 30 -1.72 13.55 7.74
N ILE A 31 -2.11 12.46 8.39
CA ILE A 31 -1.68 11.10 8.02
C ILE A 31 -2.76 10.50 7.13
N ARG A 32 -2.39 10.01 5.94
CA ARG A 32 -3.33 9.39 5.00
C ARG A 32 -3.75 8.02 5.54
N LEU A 33 -5.05 7.76 5.61
CA LEU A 33 -5.58 6.45 6.00
C LEU A 33 -6.27 5.73 4.82
N PRO A 34 -6.29 4.39 4.84
CA PRO A 34 -7.18 3.58 4.00
C PRO A 34 -8.67 3.91 4.23
N SER A 35 -9.56 3.33 3.43
CA SER A 35 -11.00 3.43 3.67
C SER A 35 -11.38 2.73 4.98
N PRO A 36 -12.32 3.25 5.80
CA PRO A 36 -12.82 2.55 6.99
C PRO A 36 -13.43 1.16 6.72
N ALA A 37 -13.77 0.86 5.47
CA ALA A 37 -14.23 -0.46 5.04
C ALA A 37 -13.08 -1.44 4.77
N ASP A 38 -11.85 -0.95 4.65
CA ASP A 38 -10.66 -1.75 4.37
C ASP A 38 -10.15 -2.43 5.65
N PRO A 39 -9.80 -3.72 5.62
CA PRO A 39 -9.17 -4.41 6.76
C PRO A 39 -7.91 -3.72 7.29
N LEU A 40 -7.14 -3.05 6.42
CA LEU A 40 -5.91 -2.32 6.80
C LEU A 40 -6.18 -1.03 7.58
N PHE A 41 -7.44 -0.59 7.68
CA PHE A 41 -7.78 0.65 8.36
C PHE A 41 -7.42 0.62 9.85
N LYS A 42 -7.73 -0.49 10.55
CA LYS A 42 -7.47 -0.59 12.00
C LYS A 42 -5.98 -0.49 12.31
N SER A 43 -5.12 -1.17 11.56
CA SER A 43 -3.67 -1.13 11.78
C SER A 43 -3.11 0.26 11.47
N ALA A 44 -3.51 0.88 10.35
CA ALA A 44 -3.08 2.23 9.99
C ALA A 44 -3.58 3.29 11.01
N TYR A 45 -4.79 3.12 11.55
CA TYR A 45 -5.34 3.99 12.60
C TYR A 45 -4.54 3.88 13.90
N MET A 46 -4.26 2.66 14.37
CA MET A 46 -3.47 2.44 15.59
C MET A 46 -2.03 2.95 15.43
N ALA A 47 -1.43 2.76 14.25
CA ALA A 47 -0.13 3.30 13.88
C ALA A 47 -0.10 4.84 13.91
N ALA A 48 -1.13 5.48 13.36
CA ALA A 48 -1.27 6.93 13.40
C ALA A 48 -1.48 7.47 14.83
N LEU A 49 -2.21 6.72 15.67
CA LEU A 49 -2.46 7.07 17.07
C LEU A 49 -1.19 6.97 17.94
N THR A 50 -0.36 5.95 17.69
CA THR A 50 0.91 5.69 18.41
C THR A 50 2.10 6.47 17.87
N GLY A 51 1.92 7.25 16.80
CA GLY A 51 2.99 8.08 16.21
C GLY A 51 4.01 7.30 15.37
N SER A 52 3.75 6.02 15.08
CA SER A 52 4.57 5.20 14.18
C SER A 52 3.80 4.94 12.88
N PRO A 53 3.70 5.93 11.97
CA PRO A 53 2.90 5.79 10.76
C PRO A 53 3.43 4.61 9.92
N ILE A 54 2.58 3.61 9.70
CA ILE A 54 2.85 2.57 8.72
C ILE A 54 2.74 3.24 7.36
N GLU A 55 3.87 3.44 6.69
CA GLU A 55 3.85 3.73 5.27
C GLU A 55 3.32 2.49 4.56
N ALA A 56 2.04 2.52 4.19
CA ALA A 56 1.53 1.52 3.27
C ALA A 56 2.37 1.62 1.99
N PRO A 57 3.04 0.55 1.54
CA PRO A 57 3.82 0.59 0.32
C PRO A 57 2.86 0.89 -0.84
N LYS A 58 2.93 2.12 -1.36
CA LYS A 58 2.21 2.46 -2.58
C LYS A 58 2.96 1.83 -3.72
N VAL A 59 2.52 0.65 -4.14
CA VAL A 59 2.96 0.07 -5.40
C VAL A 59 2.31 0.91 -6.51
N HIS A 60 3.05 1.90 -7.00
CA HIS A 60 2.59 2.77 -8.07
C HIS A 60 2.65 2.03 -9.41
N GLU A 61 1.59 2.15 -10.21
CA GLU A 61 1.61 1.73 -11.62
C GLU A 61 2.83 2.36 -12.32
N GLY A 62 3.59 1.54 -13.05
CA GLY A 62 4.83 1.98 -13.71
C GLY A 62 6.12 1.82 -12.90
N THR A 63 6.07 1.27 -11.68
CA THR A 63 7.28 0.85 -10.96
C THR A 63 7.71 -0.57 -11.36
N LEU A 64 9.01 -0.86 -11.27
CA LEU A 64 9.53 -2.21 -11.53
C LEU A 64 8.89 -3.26 -10.60
N GLY A 65 8.64 -2.90 -9.33
CA GLY A 65 7.93 -3.76 -8.38
C GLY A 65 6.50 -4.08 -8.81
N TRP A 66 5.77 -3.07 -9.30
CA TRP A 66 4.43 -3.27 -9.87
C TRP A 66 4.45 -4.18 -11.10
N LEU A 67 5.41 -3.98 -12.01
CA LEU A 67 5.55 -4.81 -13.21
C LEU A 67 5.88 -6.26 -12.85
N TRP A 68 6.75 -6.45 -11.86
CA TRP A 68 7.17 -7.77 -11.38
C TRP A 68 6.02 -8.54 -10.74
N GLU A 69 5.26 -7.90 -9.85
CA GLU A 69 4.08 -8.53 -9.23
C GLU A 69 3.13 -9.03 -10.31
N ARG A 70 2.78 -8.15 -11.26
CA ARG A 70 1.91 -8.47 -12.40
C ARG A 70 2.44 -9.61 -13.26
N TYR A 71 3.75 -9.59 -13.55
CA TYR A 71 4.40 -10.67 -14.31
C TYR A 71 4.25 -12.02 -13.59
N THR A 72 4.46 -12.06 -12.28
CA THR A 72 4.38 -13.31 -11.51
C THR A 72 2.95 -13.80 -11.26
N THR A 73 1.95 -12.93 -11.26
CA THR A 73 0.55 -13.31 -11.01
C THR A 73 -0.23 -13.60 -12.29
N GLU A 74 0.00 -12.85 -13.37
CA GLU A 74 -0.81 -12.92 -14.59
C GLU A 74 -0.13 -13.67 -15.75
N SER A 75 1.19 -13.88 -15.73
CA SER A 75 1.88 -14.47 -16.89
C SER A 75 1.79 -16.00 -16.93
N ALA A 76 1.18 -16.53 -17.99
CA ALA A 76 1.22 -17.97 -18.29
C ALA A 76 2.65 -18.50 -18.45
N LYS A 77 3.57 -17.66 -18.94
CA LYS A 77 5.00 -18.01 -19.07
C LYS A 77 5.66 -18.22 -17.71
N TRP A 78 5.31 -17.40 -16.72
CA TRP A 78 5.80 -17.56 -15.35
C TRP A 78 5.24 -18.84 -14.71
N ALA A 79 3.95 -19.10 -14.90
CA ALA A 79 3.29 -20.31 -14.41
C ALA A 79 3.90 -21.59 -15.01
N GLY A 80 4.37 -21.54 -16.26
CA GLY A 80 5.02 -22.67 -16.93
C GLY A 80 6.47 -22.94 -16.54
N TYR A 81 7.11 -22.07 -15.73
CA TYR A 81 8.48 -22.32 -15.29
C TYR A 81 8.57 -23.37 -14.18
N SER A 82 9.69 -24.10 -14.15
CA SER A 82 10.02 -24.98 -13.04
C SER A 82 10.18 -24.19 -11.73
N ALA A 83 9.97 -24.87 -10.59
CA ALA A 83 10.16 -24.27 -9.27
C ALA A 83 11.59 -23.73 -9.07
N ALA A 84 12.60 -24.41 -9.65
CA ALA A 84 13.99 -23.96 -9.59
C ALA A 84 14.19 -22.64 -10.36
N THR A 85 13.61 -22.51 -11.56
CA THR A 85 13.68 -21.29 -12.36
C THR A 85 12.94 -20.13 -11.71
N GLN A 86 11.75 -20.37 -11.17
CA GLN A 86 11.01 -19.35 -10.42
C GLN A 86 11.81 -18.85 -9.21
N LYS A 87 12.45 -19.76 -8.47
CA LYS A 87 13.32 -19.42 -7.34
C LYS A 87 14.50 -18.55 -7.77
N GLN A 88 15.21 -18.93 -8.84
CA GLN A 88 16.34 -18.16 -9.35
C GLN A 88 15.91 -16.74 -9.77
N GLN A 89 14.81 -16.60 -10.50
CA GLN A 89 14.33 -15.27 -10.90
C GLN A 89 13.89 -14.40 -9.71
N ARG A 90 13.25 -14.99 -8.68
CA ARG A 90 12.95 -14.25 -7.43
C ARG A 90 14.22 -13.75 -6.73
N LEU A 91 15.28 -14.55 -6.68
CA LEU A 91 16.55 -14.15 -6.08
C LEU A 91 17.23 -13.01 -6.85
N ILE A 92 17.21 -13.08 -8.19
CA ILE A 92 17.72 -12.00 -9.04
C ILE A 92 16.92 -10.72 -8.79
N MET A 93 15.59 -10.79 -8.80
CA MET A 93 14.73 -9.64 -8.57
C MET A 93 14.94 -9.02 -7.19
N ALA A 94 15.13 -9.85 -6.15
CA ALA A 94 15.45 -9.36 -4.81
C ALA A 94 16.72 -8.50 -4.81
N LYS A 95 17.77 -8.96 -5.51
CA LYS A 95 19.02 -8.18 -5.65
C LYS A 95 18.81 -6.86 -6.39
N VAL A 96 18.12 -6.88 -7.54
CA VAL A 96 17.82 -5.67 -8.32
C VAL A 96 17.02 -4.65 -7.50
N SER A 97 16.05 -5.10 -6.71
CA SER A 97 15.25 -4.23 -5.86
C SER A 97 16.04 -3.63 -4.68
N SER A 98 17.08 -4.33 -4.22
CA SER A 98 17.99 -3.82 -3.18
C SER A 98 18.96 -2.78 -3.72
N GLU A 99 19.42 -2.97 -4.97
CA GLU A 99 20.40 -2.08 -5.62
C GLU A 99 19.77 -0.76 -6.08
N ALA A 100 18.49 -0.77 -6.48
CA ALA A 100 17.73 0.42 -6.86
C ALA A 100 17.49 1.43 -5.70
N ARG A 101 17.97 1.16 -4.48
CA ARG A 101 17.86 2.03 -3.31
C ARG A 101 19.16 2.80 -2.97
N ASN A 102 20.27 2.52 -3.65
CA ASN A 102 21.52 3.30 -3.59
C ASN A 102 21.61 4.26 -4.78
#